data_AF-A0A5E4K829-F1
#
_entry.id   AF-A0A5E4K829-F1
#
_cell.length_a   1.000
_cell.length_b   1.000
_cell.length_c   1.000
_cell.angle_alpha   90.00
_cell.angle_beta   90.00
_cell.angle_gamma   90.00
#
_symmetry.space_group_name_H-M   'P 1'
#
loop_
_entity.id
_entity.type
_entity.pdbx_description
1 polymer ?
#
loop_
_entity_poly.entity_id
_entity_poly.type
_entity_poly.pdbx_seq_one_letter_code
_entity_poly.pdbx_strand_id
1 'polypeptide(L)'
;MLKLSKDDQILISSVNYEEIIKVAQKKPYSISSAYKIKTILDDSDNVEIIDDDETDFNTFYSELKSLNLGMSQPDGHVLFRAKESNADFIVSSDFNVYDKASKFKTIKRLNYMNPMTTVTLMAYFYQQGKIKYSVFLEKTLRLYKYKEIDNMLEHLRDELNDSKPEHNATLNEFKKSMKVRFQDYEHPLLKQYEHLIALGRLPT
;
A
#
# COMPACT_ATOMS: atom_id res chain seq x y z
N MET A 1 0.07 -7.20 5.10
CA MET A 1 1.16 -7.10 6.10
C MET A 1 2.31 -7.99 5.67
N LEU A 2 3.54 -7.72 6.11
CA LEU A 2 4.71 -8.53 5.76
C LEU A 2 5.39 -9.04 7.04
N LYS A 3 5.68 -10.35 7.07
CA LYS A 3 6.47 -11.00 8.11
C LYS A 3 7.74 -11.56 7.49
N LEU A 4 8.88 -11.16 8.04
CA LEU A 4 10.19 -11.59 7.58
C LEU A 4 10.43 -13.03 8.02
N SER A 5 10.75 -13.87 7.04
CA SER A 5 11.09 -15.27 7.24
C SER A 5 12.10 -15.69 6.18
N LYS A 6 12.50 -16.96 6.14
CA LYS A 6 13.36 -17.47 5.05
C LYS A 6 12.74 -17.18 3.68
N ASP A 7 11.41 -17.25 3.60
CA ASP A 7 10.60 -16.75 2.50
C ASP A 7 9.57 -15.75 3.09
N ASP A 8 9.75 -14.45 2.85
CA ASP A 8 8.83 -13.43 3.41
C ASP A 8 7.36 -13.80 3.20
N GLN A 9 6.59 -13.72 4.28
CA GLN A 9 5.19 -14.11 4.31
C GLN A 9 4.30 -12.87 4.26
N ILE A 10 3.30 -12.89 3.37
CA ILE A 10 2.29 -11.86 3.24
C ILE A 10 1.06 -12.31 4.02
N LEU A 11 0.70 -11.55 5.05
CA LEU A 11 -0.49 -11.81 5.86
C LEU A 11 -1.59 -10.83 5.45
N ILE A 12 -2.80 -11.35 5.26
CA ILE A 12 -3.98 -10.58 4.87
C ILE A 12 -5.15 -11.02 5.77
N SER A 13 -5.83 -10.07 6.43
CA SER A 13 -7.10 -10.37 7.11
C SER A 13 -8.17 -10.72 6.09
N SER A 14 -9.04 -11.68 6.39
CA SER A 14 -10.13 -12.06 5.49
C SER A 14 -11.06 -10.90 5.14
N VAL A 15 -11.26 -9.95 6.06
CA VAL A 15 -12.01 -8.70 5.80
C VAL A 15 -11.34 -7.88 4.70
N ASN A 16 -10.03 -7.72 4.75
CA ASN A 16 -9.29 -6.97 3.73
C ASN A 16 -9.17 -7.74 2.41
N TYR A 17 -9.07 -9.08 2.47
CA TYR A 17 -9.11 -9.92 1.27
C TYR A 17 -10.42 -9.73 0.51
N GLU A 18 -11.56 -9.80 1.20
CA GLU A 18 -12.87 -9.55 0.61
C GLU A 18 -12.99 -8.15 0.01
N GLU A 19 -12.43 -7.14 0.67
CA GLU A 19 -12.38 -5.78 0.15
C GLU A 19 -11.56 -5.67 -1.14
N ILE A 20 -10.37 -6.29 -1.18
CA ILE A 20 -9.52 -6.34 -2.38
C ILE A 20 -10.29 -6.93 -3.57
N ILE A 21 -11.00 -8.05 -3.36
CA ILE A 21 -11.78 -8.70 -4.41
C ILE A 21 -12.95 -7.82 -4.86
N LYS A 22 -13.70 -7.21 -3.92
CA LYS A 22 -14.81 -6.30 -4.24
C LYS A 22 -14.34 -5.07 -5.02
N VAL A 23 -13.23 -4.46 -4.64
CA VAL A 23 -12.64 -3.31 -5.35
C VAL A 23 -12.19 -3.73 -6.75
N ALA A 24 -11.60 -4.92 -6.88
CA ALA A 24 -11.24 -5.45 -8.19
C ALA A 24 -12.47 -5.66 -9.07
N GLN A 25 -13.63 -6.07 -8.55
CA GLN A 25 -14.85 -6.27 -9.35
C GLN A 25 -15.47 -4.97 -9.87
N LYS A 26 -15.34 -3.84 -9.14
CA LYS A 26 -16.02 -2.56 -9.46
C LYS A 26 -15.46 -1.82 -10.68
N LYS A 27 -14.32 -2.21 -11.24
CA LYS A 27 -13.76 -1.52 -12.42
C LYS A 27 -14.48 -1.98 -13.71
N PRO A 28 -14.82 -1.08 -14.66
CA PRO A 28 -15.70 -1.37 -15.79
C PRO A 28 -15.21 -2.41 -16.83
N TYR A 29 -14.05 -3.05 -16.61
CA TYR A 29 -13.50 -4.12 -17.46
C TYR A 29 -12.99 -5.34 -16.65
N SER A 30 -13.52 -5.56 -15.42
CA SER A 30 -12.67 -6.09 -14.34
C SER A 30 -13.04 -7.43 -13.69
N ILE A 31 -14.04 -8.15 -14.18
CA ILE A 31 -14.31 -9.51 -13.64
C ILE A 31 -13.08 -10.42 -13.86
N SER A 32 -12.41 -10.31 -15.01
CA SER A 32 -11.18 -11.09 -15.26
C SER A 32 -10.02 -10.67 -14.34
N SER A 33 -9.93 -9.41 -13.94
CA SER A 33 -8.89 -8.93 -13.03
C SER A 33 -9.14 -9.34 -11.59
N ALA A 34 -10.40 -9.35 -11.13
CA ALA A 34 -10.75 -9.84 -9.80
C ALA A 34 -10.43 -11.34 -9.67
N TYR A 35 -10.80 -12.14 -10.68
CA TYR A 35 -10.46 -13.55 -10.72
C TYR A 35 -8.95 -13.77 -10.74
N LYS A 36 -8.20 -13.03 -11.57
CA LYS A 36 -6.73 -13.12 -11.60
C LYS A 36 -6.07 -12.77 -10.26
N ILE A 37 -6.53 -11.71 -9.60
CA ILE A 37 -6.01 -11.32 -8.27
C ILE A 37 -6.31 -12.42 -7.26
N LYS A 38 -7.55 -12.92 -7.26
CA LYS A 38 -7.96 -14.03 -6.40
C LYS A 38 -7.06 -15.24 -6.60
N THR A 39 -6.92 -15.73 -7.83
CA THR A 39 -6.05 -16.86 -8.18
C THR A 39 -4.61 -16.63 -7.75
N ILE A 40 -4.04 -15.44 -7.98
CA ILE A 40 -2.67 -15.13 -7.54
C ILE A 40 -2.54 -15.23 -6.01
N LEU A 41 -3.51 -14.71 -5.26
CA LEU A 41 -3.46 -14.74 -3.79
C LEU A 41 -3.70 -16.15 -3.24
N ASP A 42 -4.67 -16.87 -3.79
CA ASP A 42 -5.06 -18.21 -3.33
C ASP A 42 -3.99 -19.27 -3.68
N ASP A 43 -3.30 -19.12 -4.81
CA ASP A 43 -2.27 -20.06 -5.29
C ASP A 43 -0.85 -19.69 -4.80
N SER A 44 -0.68 -18.60 -4.04
CA SER A 44 0.65 -18.19 -3.54
C SER A 44 0.99 -18.88 -2.23
N ASP A 45 2.06 -19.68 -2.22
CA ASP A 45 2.55 -20.40 -1.03
C ASP A 45 2.97 -19.49 0.15
N ASN A 46 3.23 -18.22 -0.15
CA ASN A 46 3.73 -17.20 0.76
C ASN A 46 2.68 -16.12 1.07
N VAL A 47 1.41 -16.35 0.74
CA VAL A 47 0.27 -15.54 1.18
C VAL A 47 -0.59 -16.35 2.15
N GLU A 48 -0.93 -15.75 3.29
CA GLU A 48 -1.85 -16.34 4.26
C GLU A 48 -3.04 -15.40 4.47
N ILE A 49 -4.24 -15.93 4.26
CA ILE A 49 -5.51 -15.24 4.54
C ILE A 49 -5.99 -15.74 5.90
N ILE A 50 -6.19 -14.82 6.84
CA ILE A 50 -6.48 -15.19 8.24
C ILE A 50 -7.78 -14.54 8.69
N ASP A 51 -8.66 -15.35 9.27
CA ASP A 51 -9.87 -14.87 9.93
C ASP A 51 -9.56 -14.25 11.29
N ASP A 52 -10.05 -13.02 11.48
CA ASP A 52 -9.95 -12.30 12.74
C ASP A 52 -11.05 -12.78 13.69
N ASP A 53 -10.71 -12.99 14.97
CA ASP A 53 -11.73 -13.16 16.00
C ASP A 53 -12.40 -11.80 16.25
N GLU A 54 -13.70 -11.73 16.00
CA GLU A 54 -14.47 -10.49 16.11
C GLU A 54 -14.50 -9.96 17.56
N THR A 55 -14.43 -10.81 18.57
CA THR A 55 -14.42 -10.39 19.96
C THR A 55 -13.11 -9.68 20.27
N ASP A 56 -11.99 -10.30 19.90
CA ASP A 56 -10.64 -9.74 20.09
C ASP A 56 -10.46 -8.46 19.26
N PHE A 57 -10.96 -8.45 18.02
CA PHE A 57 -10.98 -7.27 17.17
C PHE A 57 -11.76 -6.12 17.83
N ASN A 58 -12.96 -6.37 18.36
CA ASN A 58 -13.76 -5.32 19.00
C ASN A 58 -13.10 -4.76 20.26
N THR A 59 -12.39 -5.59 21.03
CA THR A 59 -11.57 -5.14 22.16
C THR A 59 -10.42 -4.25 21.67
N PHE A 60 -9.69 -4.69 20.65
CA PHE A 60 -8.61 -3.91 20.05
C PHE A 60 -9.10 -2.59 19.43
N TYR A 61 -10.24 -2.60 18.75
CA TYR A 61 -10.81 -1.42 18.11
C TYR A 61 -11.29 -0.39 19.14
N SER A 62 -11.82 -0.85 20.28
CA SER A 62 -12.12 -0.01 21.43
C SER A 62 -10.85 0.62 22.03
N GLU A 63 -9.76 -0.14 22.10
CA GLU A 63 -8.44 0.36 22.49
C GLU A 63 -7.96 1.46 21.54
N LEU A 64 -8.01 1.26 20.22
CA LEU A 64 -7.63 2.28 19.24
C LEU A 64 -8.40 3.60 19.43
N LYS A 65 -9.71 3.52 19.68
CA LYS A 65 -10.53 4.70 19.97
C LYS A 65 -10.08 5.41 21.24
N SER A 66 -9.79 4.67 22.31
CA SER A 66 -9.30 5.23 23.58
C SER A 66 -7.96 5.96 23.43
N LEU A 67 -7.14 5.57 22.44
CA LEU A 67 -5.86 6.19 22.10
C LEU A 67 -5.99 7.37 21.12
N ASN A 68 -7.23 7.77 20.77
CA ASN A 68 -7.52 8.76 19.73
C ASN A 68 -6.93 8.39 18.36
N LEU A 69 -6.85 7.09 18.06
CA LEU A 69 -6.41 6.55 16.76
C LEU A 69 -7.61 6.04 15.95
N GLY A 70 -8.71 6.81 15.94
CA GLY A 70 -9.94 6.40 15.27
C GLY A 70 -9.71 6.19 13.77
N MET A 71 -10.04 5.02 13.23
CA MET A 71 -9.92 4.64 11.81
C MET A 71 -11.18 3.92 11.34
N SER A 72 -11.29 3.60 10.05
CA SER A 72 -12.37 2.75 9.57
C SER A 72 -12.24 1.34 10.16
N GLN A 73 -13.33 0.57 10.24
CA GLN A 73 -13.25 -0.83 10.69
C GLN A 73 -12.32 -1.68 9.79
N PRO A 74 -12.42 -1.63 8.45
CA PRO A 74 -11.51 -2.37 7.57
C PRO A 74 -10.02 -2.04 7.81
N ASP A 75 -9.68 -0.77 8.02
CA ASP A 75 -8.31 -0.36 8.36
C ASP A 75 -7.89 -0.85 9.74
N GLY A 76 -8.84 -0.92 10.67
CA GLY A 76 -8.67 -1.50 11.99
C GLY A 76 -8.22 -2.95 11.92
N HIS A 77 -8.82 -3.76 11.04
CA HIS A 77 -8.45 -5.17 10.86
C HIS A 77 -6.99 -5.31 10.38
N VAL A 78 -6.50 -4.40 9.54
CA VAL A 78 -5.08 -4.38 9.12
C VAL A 78 -4.15 -4.22 10.33
N LEU A 79 -4.40 -3.22 11.17
CA LEU A 79 -3.58 -2.97 12.36
C LEU A 79 -3.71 -4.10 13.40
N PHE A 80 -4.93 -4.58 13.61
CA PHE A 80 -5.22 -5.70 14.52
C PHE A 80 -4.41 -6.93 14.12
N ARG A 81 -4.54 -7.37 12.86
CA ARG A 81 -3.85 -8.56 12.38
C ARG A 81 -2.33 -8.41 12.42
N ALA A 82 -1.82 -7.20 12.16
CA ALA A 82 -0.38 -6.95 12.25
C ALA A 82 0.14 -7.05 13.68
N LYS A 83 -0.67 -6.59 14.66
CA LYS A 83 -0.40 -6.72 16.09
C LYS A 83 -0.37 -8.18 16.51
N GLU A 84 -1.44 -8.92 16.22
CA GLU A 84 -1.61 -10.32 16.66
C GLU A 84 -0.57 -11.25 16.03
N SER A 85 -0.19 -11.01 14.77
CA SER A 85 0.76 -11.87 14.06
C SER A 85 2.22 -11.51 14.32
N ASN A 86 2.48 -10.45 15.10
CA ASN A 86 3.79 -9.80 15.22
C ASN A 86 4.43 -9.51 13.86
N ALA A 87 3.66 -8.95 12.93
CA ALA A 87 4.15 -8.66 11.59
C ALA A 87 5.24 -7.58 11.63
N ASP A 88 6.36 -7.80 10.94
CA ASP A 88 7.47 -6.84 10.90
C ASP A 88 7.06 -5.53 10.24
N PHE A 89 6.21 -5.61 9.21
CA PHE A 89 5.73 -4.44 8.47
C PHE A 89 4.22 -4.43 8.24
N ILE A 90 3.66 -3.22 8.32
CA ILE A 90 2.33 -2.90 7.80
C ILE A 90 2.54 -2.19 6.47
N VAL A 91 2.07 -2.80 5.39
CA VAL A 91 2.16 -2.19 4.06
C VAL A 91 0.79 -1.62 3.71
N SER A 92 0.73 -0.32 3.44
CA SER A 92 -0.48 0.34 2.96
C SER A 92 -0.12 1.48 2.01
N SER A 93 -0.98 1.71 1.01
CA SER A 93 -0.93 2.95 0.22
C SER A 93 -1.68 4.10 0.88
N ASP A 94 -2.54 3.81 1.87
CA ASP A 94 -3.28 4.83 2.62
C ASP A 94 -2.39 5.43 3.73
N PHE A 95 -2.10 6.73 3.62
CA PHE A 95 -1.32 7.48 4.60
C PHE A 95 -1.99 7.51 5.98
N ASN A 96 -3.31 7.45 6.03
CA ASN A 96 -4.04 7.39 7.29
C ASN A 96 -3.73 6.10 8.08
N VAL A 97 -3.65 4.97 7.37
CA VAL A 97 -3.21 3.68 7.95
C VAL A 97 -1.75 3.75 8.36
N TYR A 98 -0.89 4.30 7.49
CA TYR A 98 0.54 4.47 7.76
C TYR A 98 0.79 5.28 9.05
N ASP A 99 0.18 6.44 9.18
CA ASP A 99 0.36 7.34 10.32
C ASP A 99 -0.18 6.75 11.62
N LYS A 100 -1.36 6.12 11.56
CA LYS A 100 -1.96 5.49 12.74
C LYS A 100 -1.17 4.27 13.18
N ALA A 101 -0.65 3.47 12.26
CA ALA A 101 0.28 2.39 12.58
C ALA A 101 1.54 2.92 13.26
N SER A 102 2.14 3.99 12.72
CA SER A 102 3.32 4.65 13.31
C SER A 102 3.06 5.16 14.74
N LYS A 103 1.94 5.85 14.95
CA LYS A 103 1.51 6.36 16.26
C LYS A 103 1.24 5.21 17.24
N PHE A 104 0.49 4.19 16.81
CA PHE A 104 0.19 3.02 17.64
C PHE A 104 1.46 2.31 18.09
N LYS A 105 2.39 2.04 17.16
CA LYS A 105 3.70 1.44 17.45
C LYS A 105 4.45 2.24 18.51
N THR A 106 4.48 3.57 18.36
CA THR A 106 5.16 4.48 19.30
C THR A 106 4.53 4.44 20.69
N ILE A 107 3.20 4.55 20.76
CA ILE A 107 2.44 4.52 22.04
C ILE A 107 2.64 3.18 22.76
N LYS A 108 2.60 2.07 22.03
CA LYS A 108 2.73 0.72 22.57
C LYS A 108 4.17 0.23 22.70
N ARG A 109 5.15 1.02 22.24
CA ARG A 109 6.58 0.71 22.25
C ARG A 109 6.89 -0.63 21.58
N LEU A 110 6.23 -0.91 20.46
CA LEU A 110 6.44 -2.15 19.71
C LEU A 110 7.73 -2.05 18.87
N ASN A 111 8.49 -3.15 18.80
CA ASN A 111 9.66 -3.27 17.94
C ASN A 111 9.33 -3.81 16.53
N TYR A 112 8.11 -4.25 16.30
CA TYR A 112 7.55 -4.71 15.03
C TYR A 112 6.50 -3.70 14.49
N MET A 113 5.73 -4.05 13.46
CA MET A 113 4.72 -3.19 12.80
C MET A 113 5.30 -1.90 12.20
N ASN A 114 6.46 -1.97 11.57
CA ASN A 114 7.04 -0.84 10.85
C ASN A 114 6.14 -0.48 9.64
N PRO A 115 5.57 0.72 9.57
CA PRO A 115 4.72 1.08 8.44
C PRO A 115 5.57 1.29 7.19
N MET A 116 5.07 0.82 6.05
CA MET A 116 5.68 0.94 4.73
C MET A 116 4.64 1.36 3.69
N THR A 117 5.03 2.24 2.77
CA THR A 117 4.24 2.48 1.56
C THR A 117 4.45 1.37 0.54
N THR A 118 3.59 1.31 -0.48
CA THR A 118 3.76 0.35 -1.58
C THR A 118 5.07 0.56 -2.32
N VAL A 119 5.50 1.83 -2.47
CA VAL A 119 6.79 2.18 -3.08
C VAL A 119 7.96 1.69 -2.22
N THR A 120 7.88 1.83 -0.90
CA THR A 120 8.92 1.30 0.00
C THR A 120 8.98 -0.22 -0.06
N LEU A 121 7.84 -0.92 -0.18
CA LEU A 121 7.81 -2.37 -0.40
C LEU A 121 8.52 -2.78 -1.70
N MET A 122 8.29 -2.03 -2.79
CA MET A 122 8.99 -2.27 -4.06
C MET A 122 10.51 -2.12 -3.93
N ALA A 123 10.97 -1.09 -3.21
CA ALA A 123 12.38 -0.89 -2.94
C ALA A 123 12.97 -2.03 -2.11
N TYR A 124 12.23 -2.51 -1.10
CA TYR A 124 12.61 -3.66 -0.30
C TYR A 124 12.78 -4.92 -1.16
N PHE A 125 11.81 -5.26 -2.02
CA PHE A 125 11.92 -6.44 -2.89
C PHE A 125 13.10 -6.36 -3.85
N TYR A 126 13.43 -5.17 -4.35
CA TYR A 126 14.63 -4.98 -5.16
C TYR A 126 15.92 -5.19 -4.35
N GLN A 127 16.01 -4.62 -3.16
CA GLN A 127 17.18 -4.78 -2.27
C GLN A 127 17.40 -6.24 -1.86
N GLN A 128 16.33 -7.03 -1.73
CA GLN A 128 16.41 -8.47 -1.46
C GLN A 128 16.66 -9.32 -2.71
N GLY A 129 16.83 -8.72 -3.90
CA GLY A 129 17.04 -9.45 -5.15
C GLY A 129 15.83 -10.24 -5.64
N LYS A 130 14.62 -9.97 -5.09
CA LYS A 130 13.38 -10.67 -5.45
C LYS A 130 12.80 -10.20 -6.78
N ILE A 131 13.17 -8.99 -7.20
CA ILE A 131 12.80 -8.41 -8.49
C ILE A 131 14.00 -7.76 -9.15
N LYS A 132 14.00 -7.75 -10.48
CA LYS A 132 14.99 -7.02 -11.28
C LYS A 132 14.78 -5.51 -11.16
N TYR A 133 15.85 -4.74 -11.34
CA TYR A 133 15.77 -3.27 -11.31
C TYR A 133 14.79 -2.70 -12.35
N SER A 134 14.68 -3.32 -13.52
CA SER A 134 13.70 -2.91 -14.55
C SER A 134 12.25 -2.98 -14.05
N VAL A 135 11.90 -4.09 -13.38
CA VAL A 135 10.59 -4.29 -12.76
C VAL A 135 10.38 -3.30 -11.63
N PHE A 136 11.40 -3.11 -10.77
CA PHE A 136 11.35 -2.12 -9.70
C PHE A 136 11.06 -0.72 -10.24
N LEU A 137 11.82 -0.26 -11.25
CA LEU A 137 11.68 1.06 -11.86
C LEU A 137 10.29 1.25 -12.48
N GLU A 138 9.88 0.33 -13.37
CA GLU A 138 8.57 0.41 -14.05
C GLU A 138 7.40 0.44 -13.06
N LYS A 139 7.38 -0.49 -12.10
CA LYS A 139 6.28 -0.60 -11.14
C LYS A 139 6.27 0.56 -10.15
N THR A 140 7.43 1.04 -9.70
CA THR A 140 7.52 2.18 -8.78
C THR A 140 7.02 3.46 -9.42
N LEU A 141 7.43 3.76 -10.66
CA LEU A 141 6.98 4.95 -11.39
C LEU A 141 5.45 4.91 -11.61
N ARG A 142 4.93 3.73 -11.98
CA ARG A 142 3.48 3.53 -12.15
C ARG A 142 2.71 3.69 -10.83
N LEU A 143 3.18 3.08 -9.75
CA LEU A 143 2.57 3.21 -8.42
C LEU A 143 2.58 4.66 -7.95
N TYR A 144 3.71 5.35 -8.10
CA TYR A 144 3.82 6.74 -7.70
C TYR A 144 2.80 7.62 -8.41
N LYS A 145 2.74 7.52 -9.74
CA LYS A 145 1.84 8.32 -10.58
C LYS A 145 0.36 8.07 -10.34
N TYR A 146 -0.04 6.79 -10.24
CA TYR A 146 -1.45 6.42 -10.26
C TYR A 146 -2.02 6.14 -8.86
N LYS A 147 -1.20 6.06 -7.82
CA LYS A 147 -1.62 5.80 -6.45
C LYS A 147 -1.05 6.79 -5.45
N GLU A 148 0.27 6.93 -5.35
CA GLU A 148 0.86 7.75 -4.27
C GLU A 148 0.51 9.24 -4.41
N ILE A 149 0.53 9.82 -5.61
CA ILE A 149 0.08 11.21 -5.83
C ILE A 149 -1.37 11.40 -5.38
N ASP A 150 -2.23 10.41 -5.66
CA ASP A 150 -3.65 10.49 -5.33
C ASP A 150 -3.84 10.47 -3.82
N ASN A 151 -3.19 9.51 -3.17
CA ASN A 151 -3.29 9.31 -1.73
C ASN A 151 -2.65 10.46 -0.93
N MET A 152 -1.50 10.99 -1.38
CA MET A 152 -0.87 12.16 -0.74
C MET A 152 -1.77 13.38 -0.77
N LEU A 153 -2.39 13.67 -1.93
CA LEU A 153 -3.26 14.84 -2.09
C LEU A 153 -4.59 14.69 -1.34
N GLU A 154 -5.15 13.48 -1.33
CA GLU A 154 -6.36 13.17 -0.55
C GLU A 154 -6.08 13.28 0.95
N HIS A 155 -4.94 12.76 1.42
CA HIS A 155 -4.53 12.88 2.82
C HIS A 155 -4.31 14.34 3.25
N LEU A 156 -3.58 15.13 2.45
CA LEU A 156 -3.38 16.56 2.72
C LEU A 156 -4.71 17.34 2.80
N ARG A 157 -5.67 17.01 1.93
CA ARG A 157 -7.01 17.63 1.97
C ARG A 157 -7.71 17.30 3.28
N ASP A 158 -7.66 16.03 3.69
CA ASP A 158 -8.33 15.57 4.91
C ASP A 158 -7.68 16.19 6.16
N GLU A 159 -6.35 16.39 6.18
CA GLU A 159 -5.66 17.12 7.25
C GLU A 159 -6.07 18.60 7.35
N LEU A 160 -6.35 19.24 6.21
CA LEU A 160 -6.77 20.64 6.13
C LEU A 160 -8.25 20.85 6.46
N ASN A 161 -9.04 19.78 6.67
CA ASN A 161 -10.50 19.82 6.86
C ASN A 161 -11.23 20.63 5.78
N ASP A 162 -10.72 20.59 4.56
CA ASP A 162 -11.17 21.47 3.49
C ASP A 162 -12.17 20.75 2.56
N SER A 163 -13.46 20.95 2.84
CA SER A 163 -14.55 20.31 2.11
C SER A 163 -15.20 21.22 1.07
N LYS A 164 -14.60 22.37 0.74
CA LYS A 164 -15.23 23.32 -0.20
C LYS A 164 -15.21 22.77 -1.63
N PRO A 165 -16.34 22.79 -2.36
CA PRO A 165 -16.41 22.28 -3.74
C PRO A 165 -15.40 22.93 -4.70
N GLU A 166 -15.14 24.23 -4.53
CA GLU A 166 -14.18 24.99 -5.34
C GLU A 166 -12.75 24.48 -5.17
N HIS A 167 -12.38 24.08 -3.95
CA HIS A 167 -11.06 23.52 -3.66
C HIS A 167 -10.90 22.10 -4.21
N ASN A 168 -11.99 21.32 -4.32
CA ASN A 168 -11.97 20.04 -5.02
C ASN A 168 -11.65 20.19 -6.51
N ALA A 169 -12.16 21.23 -7.18
CA ALA A 169 -11.83 21.49 -8.58
C ALA A 169 -10.34 21.82 -8.75
N THR A 170 -9.81 22.71 -7.92
CA THR A 170 -8.39 23.08 -7.89
C THR A 170 -7.49 21.88 -7.57
N LEU A 171 -7.86 21.05 -6.60
CA LEU A 171 -7.11 19.85 -6.24
C LEU A 171 -7.08 18.84 -7.38
N ASN A 172 -8.21 18.63 -8.07
CA ASN A 172 -8.30 17.76 -9.23
C ASN A 172 -7.45 18.27 -10.41
N GLU A 173 -7.45 19.58 -10.65
CA GLU A 173 -6.61 20.20 -11.67
C GLU A 173 -5.12 20.06 -11.32
N PHE A 174 -4.75 20.31 -10.07
CA PHE A 174 -3.38 20.14 -9.59
C PHE A 174 -2.92 18.68 -9.69
N LYS A 175 -3.76 17.73 -9.27
CA LYS A 175 -3.56 16.28 -9.41
C LYS A 175 -3.30 15.90 -10.87
N LYS A 176 -4.12 16.39 -11.79
CA LYS A 176 -3.95 16.18 -13.23
C LYS A 176 -2.63 16.75 -13.74
N SER A 177 -2.32 17.99 -13.38
CA SER A 177 -1.07 18.67 -13.76
C SER A 177 0.17 17.93 -13.25
N MET A 178 0.16 17.47 -11.98
CA MET A 178 1.23 16.65 -11.42
C MET A 178 1.44 15.35 -12.20
N LYS A 179 0.38 14.63 -12.54
CA LYS A 179 0.48 13.37 -13.29
C LYS A 179 1.01 13.58 -14.72
N VAL A 180 0.63 14.68 -15.37
CA VAL A 180 1.14 15.06 -16.69
C VAL A 180 2.63 15.37 -16.60
N ARG A 181 3.04 16.28 -15.70
CA ARG A 181 4.46 16.60 -15.50
C ARG A 181 5.28 15.37 -15.13
N PHE A 182 4.76 14.49 -14.29
CA PHE A 182 5.43 13.24 -13.94
C PHE A 182 5.71 12.39 -15.19
N GLN A 183 4.79 12.35 -16.15
CA GLN A 183 4.97 11.58 -17.38
C GLN A 183 6.12 12.11 -18.24
N ASP A 184 6.34 13.43 -18.23
CA ASP A 184 7.45 14.09 -18.93
C ASP A 184 8.81 13.72 -18.31
N TYR A 185 8.85 13.32 -17.02
CA TYR A 185 10.06 12.80 -16.36
C TYR A 185 10.19 11.27 -16.48
N GLU A 186 9.07 10.55 -16.43
CA GLU A 186 9.00 9.08 -16.50
C GLU A 186 9.61 8.55 -17.81
N HIS A 187 9.25 9.14 -18.95
CA HIS A 187 9.68 8.65 -20.26
C HIS A 187 11.20 8.78 -20.49
N PRO A 188 11.84 9.93 -20.22
CA PRO A 188 13.30 10.05 -20.32
C PRO A 188 14.05 9.10 -19.41
N LEU A 189 13.59 8.90 -18.17
CA LEU A 189 14.25 8.00 -17.21
C LEU A 189 14.21 6.55 -17.68
N LEU A 190 13.06 6.06 -18.12
CA LEU A 190 12.92 4.71 -18.67
C LEU A 190 13.77 4.54 -19.94
N LYS A 191 13.72 5.51 -20.86
CA LYS A 191 14.50 5.47 -22.11
C LYS A 191 16.01 5.48 -21.85
N GLN A 192 16.48 6.29 -20.90
CA GLN A 192 17.89 6.33 -20.52
C GLN A 192 18.32 5.01 -19.87
N TYR A 193 17.48 4.43 -19.02
CA TYR A 193 17.74 3.13 -18.42
C TYR A 193 17.86 2.01 -19.47
N GLU A 194 16.90 1.92 -20.40
CA GLU A 194 16.93 0.97 -21.51
C GLU A 194 18.20 1.13 -22.37
N HIS A 195 18.58 2.38 -22.65
CA HIS A 195 19.81 2.68 -23.38
C HIS A 195 21.07 2.21 -22.63
N LEU A 196 21.14 2.43 -21.31
CA LEU A 196 22.28 1.99 -20.50
C LEU A 196 22.37 0.47 -20.36
N ILE A 197 21.25 -0.25 -20.31
CA ILE A 197 21.24 -1.72 -20.40
C ILE A 197 21.78 -2.17 -21.75
N ALA A 198 21.30 -1.59 -22.85
CA ALA A 198 21.74 -1.96 -24.20
C ALA A 198 23.25 -1.76 -24.40
N LEU A 199 23.86 -0.83 -23.66
CA LEU A 199 25.30 -0.59 -23.64
C LEU A 199 26.07 -1.48 -22.65
N GLY A 200 25.41 -2.38 -21.92
CA GLY A 200 26.04 -3.23 -20.90
C GLY A 200 26.55 -2.46 -19.68
N ARG A 201 26.03 -1.25 -19.44
CA ARG A 201 26.50 -0.34 -18.38
C ARG A 201 25.73 -0.47 -17.06
N LEU A 202 24.70 -1.30 -17.02
CA LEU A 202 23.91 -1.59 -15.83
C LEU A 202 23.76 -3.11 -15.66
N PRO A 203 23.75 -3.61 -14.41
CA PRO A 203 23.48 -5.02 -14.14
C PRO A 203 22.04 -5.39 -14.56
N THR A 204 21.89 -6.56 -15.18
CA THR A 204 20.61 -7.14 -15.65
C THR A 204 19.87 -7.92 -14.57
#